data_AF-A0A3N8I320-F1
#
_entry.id   AF-A0A3N8I320-F1
#
_cell.length_a   1.000
_cell.length_b   1.000
_cell.length_c   1.000
_cell.angle_alpha   90.00
_cell.angle_beta   90.00
_cell.angle_gamma   90.00
#
_symmetry.space_group_name_H-M   'P 1'
#
loop_
_entity.id
_entity.type
_entity.pdbx_description
1 polymer ?
#
loop_
_entity_poly.entity_id
_entity_poly.type
_entity_poly.pdbx_seq_one_letter_code
_entity_poly.pdbx_strand_id
1 'polypeptide(L)'
;MPGVTCQASRSLQRHALTLEAAWSRIRMVTGALHAIDNSELQLANAASYLEAFGHVVVGWLWLDQAVAVNALASEVQASDFHRGKLAACDYFFGWEMPKVPAWLAVLDPVETTPLNTPVEWL
;
A
#
# COMPACT_ATOMS: atom_id res chain seq x y z
N MET A 1 31.27 5.53 -6.07
CA MET A 1 30.15 6.50 -6.24
C MET A 1 29.44 6.67 -4.90
N PRO A 2 29.77 7.69 -4.09
CA PRO A 2 29.22 7.87 -2.73
C PRO A 2 27.78 8.43 -2.68
N GLY A 3 27.23 8.92 -3.81
CA GLY A 3 25.91 9.56 -3.84
C GLY A 3 24.72 8.60 -3.78
N VAL A 4 24.90 7.35 -4.21
CA VAL A 4 23.81 6.37 -4.39
C VAL A 4 23.27 5.87 -3.05
N THR A 5 24.15 5.57 -2.08
CA THR A 5 23.75 5.10 -0.74
C THR A 5 23.02 6.16 0.07
N CYS A 6 23.42 7.44 -0.05
CA CYS A 6 22.75 8.55 0.62
C CYS A 6 21.36 8.88 0.03
N GLN A 7 21.19 8.69 -1.29
CA GLN A 7 19.90 8.86 -1.96
C GLN A 7 18.94 7.70 -1.67
N ALA A 8 19.42 6.45 -1.72
CA ALA A 8 18.63 5.27 -1.39
C ALA A 8 18.09 5.32 0.06
N SER A 9 18.95 5.70 1.02
CA SER A 9 18.52 5.83 2.42
C SER A 9 17.38 6.85 2.59
N ARG A 10 17.37 7.94 1.81
CA ARG A 10 16.28 8.93 1.82
C ARG A 10 15.01 8.43 1.13
N SER A 11 15.12 7.71 0.01
CA SER A 11 13.92 7.16 -0.65
C SER A 11 13.24 6.12 0.24
N LEU A 12 14.00 5.22 0.87
CA LEU A 12 13.47 4.24 1.81
C LEU A 12 12.79 4.88 3.02
N GLN A 13 13.32 5.99 3.56
CA GLN A 13 12.65 6.75 4.62
C GLN A 13 11.28 7.30 4.18
N ARG A 14 11.19 7.87 2.98
CA ARG A 14 9.89 8.33 2.46
C ARG A 14 8.92 7.16 2.25
N HIS A 15 9.40 6.04 1.73
CA HIS A 15 8.57 4.84 1.53
C HIS A 15 8.04 4.30 2.85
N ALA A 16 8.86 4.30 3.91
CA ALA A 16 8.43 3.95 5.26
C ALA A 16 7.29 4.86 5.74
N LEU A 17 7.40 6.18 5.57
CA LEU A 17 6.34 7.14 5.92
C LEU A 17 5.06 6.90 5.11
N THR A 18 5.18 6.65 3.81
CA THR A 18 4.04 6.29 2.95
C THR A 18 3.35 5.02 3.43
N LEU A 19 4.13 3.99 3.78
CA LEU A 19 3.61 2.72 4.28
C LEU A 19 2.89 2.91 5.63
N GLU A 20 3.49 3.67 6.54
CA GLU A 20 2.91 3.98 7.86
C GLU A 20 1.58 4.73 7.72
N ALA A 21 1.52 5.74 6.86
CA ALA A 21 0.29 6.47 6.57
C ALA A 21 -0.80 5.55 5.99
N ALA A 22 -0.44 4.69 5.04
CA ALA A 22 -1.37 3.73 4.45
C ALA A 22 -1.88 2.70 5.48
N TRP A 23 -0.99 2.18 6.34
CA TRP A 23 -1.35 1.26 7.42
C TRP A 23 -2.28 1.91 8.45
N SER A 24 -2.02 3.17 8.81
CA SER A 24 -2.89 3.96 9.68
C SER A 24 -4.29 4.11 9.07
N ARG A 25 -4.38 4.43 7.76
CA ARG A 25 -5.67 4.53 7.07
C ARG A 25 -6.41 3.21 7.03
N ILE A 26 -5.72 2.09 6.76
CA ILE A 26 -6.32 0.74 6.83
C ILE A 26 -6.94 0.51 8.21
N ARG A 27 -6.18 0.74 9.29
CA ARG A 27 -6.70 0.56 10.66
C ARG A 27 -7.95 1.39 10.95
N MET A 28 -7.97 2.65 10.50
CA MET A 28 -9.14 3.52 10.67
C MET A 28 -10.35 2.97 9.90
N VAL A 29 -10.18 2.61 8.63
CA VAL A 29 -11.26 2.07 7.79
C VAL A 29 -11.77 0.73 8.34
N THR A 30 -10.88 -0.18 8.75
CA THR A 30 -11.28 -1.46 9.37
C THR A 30 -12.10 -1.21 10.64
N GLY A 31 -11.71 -0.25 11.47
CA GLY A 31 -12.46 0.12 12.67
C GLY A 31 -13.85 0.67 12.35
N ALA A 32 -13.95 1.56 11.35
CA ALA A 32 -15.23 2.11 10.90
C ALA A 32 -16.16 1.02 10.35
N LEU A 33 -15.65 0.12 9.49
CA LEU A 33 -16.42 -1.00 8.95
C LEU A 33 -16.87 -1.98 10.04
N HIS A 34 -16.02 -2.24 11.06
CA HIS A 34 -16.38 -3.14 12.15
C HIS A 34 -17.47 -2.58 13.09
N ALA A 35 -17.64 -1.26 13.11
CA ALA A 35 -18.69 -0.59 13.89
C ALA A 35 -20.07 -0.62 13.20
N ILE A 36 -20.18 -1.15 11.97
CA ILE A 36 -21.45 -1.27 11.24
C ILE A 36 -22.15 -2.57 11.62
N ASP A 37 -23.37 -2.47 12.15
CA ASP A 37 -24.18 -3.64 12.54
C ASP A 37 -24.77 -4.41 11.34
N ASN A 38 -25.05 -3.72 10.24
CA ASN A 38 -25.58 -4.34 9.02
C ASN A 38 -24.43 -4.99 8.23
N SER A 39 -24.41 -6.33 8.19
CA SER A 39 -23.40 -7.13 7.50
C SER A 39 -23.34 -6.89 5.99
N GLU A 40 -24.46 -6.59 5.35
CA GLU A 40 -24.52 -6.31 3.92
C GLU A 40 -23.84 -4.97 3.60
N LEU A 41 -24.13 -3.95 4.40
CA LEU A 41 -23.47 -2.65 4.29
C LEU A 41 -21.97 -2.74 4.62
N GLN A 42 -21.62 -3.52 5.66
CA GLN A 42 -20.22 -3.75 6.05
C GLN A 42 -19.38 -4.39 4.93
N LEU A 43 -19.99 -5.26 4.11
CA LEU A 43 -19.30 -6.03 3.09
C LEU A 43 -19.48 -5.49 1.66
N ALA A 44 -20.27 -4.43 1.46
CA ALA A 44 -20.67 -3.91 0.16
C ALA A 44 -19.50 -3.69 -0.82
N ASN A 45 -18.37 -3.18 -0.32
CA ASN A 45 -17.17 -2.87 -1.10
C ASN A 45 -15.95 -3.70 -0.67
N ALA A 46 -16.16 -4.93 -0.17
CA ALA A 46 -15.09 -5.79 0.36
C ALA A 46 -13.94 -6.03 -0.63
N ALA A 47 -14.22 -6.10 -1.94
CA ALA A 47 -13.18 -6.23 -2.96
C ALA A 47 -12.20 -5.04 -2.94
N SER A 48 -12.71 -3.80 -2.87
CA SER A 48 -11.86 -2.60 -2.77
C SER A 48 -11.03 -2.58 -1.49
N TYR A 49 -11.60 -3.04 -0.37
CA TYR A 49 -10.82 -3.22 0.86
C TYR A 49 -9.65 -4.20 0.68
N LEU A 50 -9.91 -5.36 0.07
CA LEU A 50 -8.89 -6.38 -0.15
C LEU A 50 -7.78 -5.91 -1.11
N GLU A 51 -8.14 -5.15 -2.16
CA GLU A 51 -7.16 -4.52 -3.05
C GLU A 51 -6.24 -3.56 -2.29
N ALA A 52 -6.83 -2.65 -1.49
CA ALA A 52 -6.07 -1.72 -0.67
C ALA A 52 -5.17 -2.42 0.34
N PHE A 53 -5.73 -3.37 1.11
CA PHE A 53 -4.99 -4.11 2.12
C PHE A 53 -3.84 -4.91 1.51
N GLY A 54 -4.09 -5.61 0.40
CA GLY A 54 -3.09 -6.38 -0.33
C GLY A 54 -1.93 -5.50 -0.80
N HIS A 55 -2.21 -4.32 -1.36
CA HIS A 55 -1.17 -3.39 -1.80
C HIS A 55 -0.31 -2.88 -0.65
N VAL A 56 -0.92 -2.60 0.51
CA VAL A 56 -0.15 -2.20 1.69
C VAL A 56 0.77 -3.34 2.17
N VAL A 57 0.30 -4.58 2.18
CA VAL A 57 1.14 -5.75 2.52
C VAL A 57 2.28 -5.95 1.52
N VAL A 58 2.02 -5.87 0.22
CA VAL A 58 3.07 -5.99 -0.80
C VAL A 58 4.07 -4.83 -0.72
N GLY A 59 3.61 -3.62 -0.40
CA GLY A 59 4.46 -2.47 -0.13
C GLY A 59 5.40 -2.71 1.05
N TRP A 60 4.91 -3.33 2.13
CA TRP A 60 5.75 -3.75 3.25
C TRP A 60 6.82 -4.77 2.82
N LEU A 61 6.45 -5.80 2.06
CA LEU A 61 7.39 -6.81 1.58
C LEU A 61 8.49 -6.22 0.68
N TRP A 62 8.14 -5.26 -0.18
CA TRP A 62 9.13 -4.57 -1.01
C TRP A 62 10.09 -3.71 -0.18
N LEU A 63 9.55 -2.97 0.79
CA LEU A 63 10.37 -2.12 1.65
C LEU A 63 11.33 -2.96 2.51
N ASP A 64 10.88 -4.09 3.05
CA ASP A 64 11.69 -5.01 3.83
C ASP A 64 12.89 -5.55 3.03
N GLN A 65 12.64 -6.03 1.81
CA GLN A 65 13.69 -6.47 0.89
C GLN A 65 14.66 -5.33 0.53
N ALA A 66 14.13 -4.12 0.28
CA ALA A 66 14.95 -2.97 -0.11
C ALA A 66 15.87 -2.51 1.03
N VAL A 67 15.38 -2.52 2.27
CA VAL A 67 16.19 -2.23 3.47
C VAL A 67 17.31 -3.27 3.64
N ALA A 68 16.98 -4.57 3.53
CA ALA A 68 17.97 -5.64 3.62
C ALA A 68 19.05 -5.52 2.55
N VAL A 69 18.67 -5.27 1.29
CA VAL A 69 19.61 -5.09 0.18
C VAL A 69 20.47 -3.83 0.37
N ASN A 70 19.89 -2.72 0.83
CA ASN A 70 20.62 -1.48 1.06
C ASN A 70 21.69 -1.65 2.17
N ALA A 71 21.40 -2.43 3.22
CA ALA A 71 22.37 -2.75 4.25
C ALA A 71 23.57 -3.53 3.69
N LEU A 72 23.31 -4.56 2.86
CA LEU A 72 24.35 -5.41 2.25
C LEU A 72 25.22 -4.68 1.21
N ALA A 73 24.66 -3.68 0.52
CA ALA A 73 25.39 -2.88 -0.47
C ALA A 73 26.54 -2.06 0.13
N SER A 74 26.57 -1.89 1.46
CA SER A 74 27.67 -1.24 2.19
C SER A 74 28.94 -2.09 2.20
N GLU A 75 28.80 -3.41 2.06
CA GLU A 75 29.89 -4.38 2.25
C GLU A 75 30.32 -5.04 0.93
N VAL A 76 29.43 -5.09 -0.07
CA VAL A 76 29.65 -5.73 -1.36
C VAL A 76 29.28 -4.77 -2.48
N GLN A 77 30.08 -4.72 -3.55
CA GLN A 77 29.74 -3.96 -4.74
C GLN A 77 28.36 -4.40 -5.25
N ALA A 78 27.37 -3.50 -5.20
CA ALA A 78 25.98 -3.86 -5.48
C ALA A 78 25.86 -4.52 -6.87
N SER A 79 25.33 -5.74 -6.92
CA SER A 79 25.05 -6.45 -8.18
C SER A 79 23.84 -5.81 -8.91
N ASP A 80 23.66 -6.15 -10.18
CA ASP A 80 22.43 -5.76 -10.92
C ASP A 80 21.16 -6.25 -10.23
N PHE A 81 21.22 -7.41 -9.58
CA PHE A 81 20.12 -7.94 -8.79
C PHE A 81 19.75 -7.01 -7.62
N HIS A 82 20.73 -6.50 -6.88
CA HIS A 82 20.50 -5.55 -5.78
C HIS A 82 19.90 -4.24 -6.28
N ARG A 83 20.43 -3.69 -7.40
CA ARG A 83 19.85 -2.49 -8.04
C ARG A 83 18.41 -2.71 -8.46
N GLY A 84 18.10 -3.87 -9.04
CA GLY A 84 16.75 -4.23 -9.46
C GLY A 84 15.76 -4.27 -8.29
N LYS A 85 16.17 -4.78 -7.12
CA LYS A 85 15.31 -4.80 -5.91
C LYS A 85 14.96 -3.39 -5.43
N LEU A 86 15.94 -2.47 -5.39
CA LEU A 86 15.71 -1.08 -5.01
C LEU A 86 14.79 -0.38 -6.03
N ALA A 87 15.03 -0.58 -7.32
CA ALA A 87 14.20 0.01 -8.38
C ALA A 87 12.75 -0.50 -8.36
N ALA A 88 12.54 -1.79 -8.08
CA ALA A 88 11.21 -2.35 -7.94
C ALA A 88 10.45 -1.78 -6.73
N CYS A 89 11.14 -1.57 -5.60
CA CYS A 89 10.56 -0.89 -4.45
C CYS A 89 10.19 0.57 -4.78
N ASP A 90 11.09 1.32 -5.43
CA ASP A 90 10.81 2.70 -5.85
C ASP A 90 9.61 2.77 -6.81
N TYR A 91 9.51 1.84 -7.76
CA TYR A 91 8.37 1.71 -8.66
C TYR A 91 7.08 1.44 -7.87
N PHE A 92 7.07 0.46 -6.98
CA PHE A 92 5.86 0.09 -6.25
C PHE A 92 5.35 1.25 -5.41
N PHE A 93 6.22 1.95 -4.69
CA PHE A 93 5.83 3.11 -3.89
C PHE A 93 5.48 4.36 -4.73
N GLY A 94 6.06 4.52 -5.91
CA GLY A 94 5.77 5.64 -6.81
C GLY A 94 4.54 5.44 -7.70
N TRP A 95 4.18 4.19 -8.03
CA TRP A 95 3.15 3.88 -9.04
C TRP A 95 1.98 3.07 -8.49
N GLU A 96 2.24 2.08 -7.64
CA GLU A 96 1.20 1.19 -7.11
C GLU A 96 0.57 1.73 -5.83
N MET A 97 1.37 2.18 -4.87
CA MET A 97 0.88 2.74 -3.59
C MET A 97 -0.10 3.92 -3.74
N PRO A 98 0.02 4.84 -4.71
CA PRO A 98 -0.95 5.91 -4.92
C PRO A 98 -2.38 5.45 -5.23
N LYS A 99 -2.61 4.17 -5.55
CA LYS A 99 -3.94 3.62 -5.79
C LYS A 99 -4.70 3.31 -4.49
N VAL A 100 -3.98 3.04 -3.39
CA VAL A 100 -4.56 2.67 -2.09
C VAL A 100 -5.62 3.69 -1.60
N PRO A 101 -5.38 5.01 -1.61
CA PRO A 101 -6.39 5.98 -1.18
C PRO A 101 -7.68 5.92 -1.99
N ALA A 102 -7.62 5.61 -3.29
CA ALA A 102 -8.79 5.53 -4.16
C ALA A 102 -9.68 4.34 -3.79
N TRP A 103 -9.08 3.16 -3.55
CA TRP A 103 -9.83 2.00 -3.08
C TRP A 103 -10.42 2.19 -1.69
N LEU A 104 -9.73 2.94 -0.81
CA LEU A 104 -10.25 3.24 0.53
C LEU A 104 -11.33 4.32 0.54
N ALA A 105 -11.45 5.13 -0.52
CA ALA A 105 -12.40 6.24 -0.59
C ALA A 105 -13.87 5.80 -0.62
N VAL A 106 -14.16 4.55 -1.01
CA VAL A 106 -15.52 4.00 -1.07
C VAL A 106 -15.93 3.20 0.17
N LEU A 107 -15.08 3.18 1.20
CA LEU A 107 -15.28 2.38 2.42
C LEU A 107 -15.60 3.21 3.66
N ASP A 108 -15.33 4.50 3.64
CA ASP A 108 -15.50 5.39 4.78
C ASP A 108 -15.72 6.85 4.31
N PRO A 109 -17.00 7.28 4.18
CA PRO A 109 -18.21 6.48 4.38
C PRO A 109 -18.36 5.38 3.32
N VAL A 110 -19.09 4.30 3.64
CA VAL A 110 -19.37 3.23 2.66
C VAL A 110 -20.20 3.80 1.52
N GLU A 111 -19.69 3.71 0.30
CA GLU A 111 -20.43 4.07 -0.90
C GLU A 111 -21.47 2.96 -1.18
N THR A 112 -22.75 3.33 -1.26
CA THR A 112 -23.88 2.39 -1.36
C THR A 112 -24.62 2.41 -2.69
N THR A 113 -24.18 3.16 -3.70
CA THR A 113 -24.86 3.21 -5.00
C THR A 113 -25.00 1.82 -5.62
N PRO A 114 -23.95 0.97 -5.71
CA PRO A 114 -24.10 -0.40 -6.21
C PRO A 114 -25.02 -1.26 -5.36
N LEU A 115 -24.99 -1.08 -4.03
CA LEU A 115 -25.80 -1.84 -3.10
C LEU A 115 -27.30 -1.49 -3.20
N ASN A 116 -27.61 -0.21 -3.36
CA ASN A 116 -28.99 0.29 -3.37
C ASN A 116 -29.63 0.31 -4.77
N THR A 117 -28.86 0.05 -5.83
CA THR A 117 -29.39 0.06 -7.21
C THR A 117 -30.37 -1.10 -7.38
N PRO A 118 -31.65 -0.84 -7.71
CA PRO A 118 -32.63 -1.89 -7.92
C PRO A 118 -32.24 -2.79 -9.09
N VAL A 119 -32.41 -4.11 -8.90
CA VAL A 119 -32.02 -5.11 -9.90
C VAL A 119 -32.80 -4.95 -11.20
N GLU A 120 -34.02 -4.41 -11.15
CA GLU A 120 -34.85 -4.15 -12.33
C GLU A 120 -34.29 -3.05 -13.26
N TRP A 121 -33.26 -2.30 -12.84
CA TRP A 121 -32.59 -1.29 -13.66
C TRP A 121 -31.30 -1.81 -14.33
N LEU A 122 -30.85 -3.04 -14.03
CA LEU A 122 -29.58 -3.64 -14.48
C LEU A 122 -29.80 -4.80 -15.46
#